data_AF-A0A2A6JAW0-F1
#
_entry.id   AF-A0A2A6JAW0-F1
#
_cell.length_a   1.000
_cell.length_b   1.000
_cell.length_c   1.000
_cell.angle_alpha   90.00
_cell.angle_beta   90.00
_cell.angle_gamma   90.00
#
_symmetry.space_group_name_H-M   'P 1'
#
loop_
_entity.id
_entity.type
_entity.pdbx_description
1 polymer ?
#
loop_
_entity_poly.entity_id
_entity_poly.type
_entity_poly.pdbx_seq_one_letter_code
_entity_poly.pdbx_strand_id
1 'polypeptide(L)'
;MEDPEGGAKPQFDGASAAGRKDGKKSRRRKGKRGGQSRSAAHPASHEPSGGAGQPARPMEDAAGNPARKRKRRRRGGQGVAQGGSPHPHAMEQPQAAGNAARSEGEPAPGRRNRRKHRGKRGLQGRPLTAAKPSPPQQESRAEETARISVPRETQNGTAAGRKGRGDNHPGFQGDRQAGDYPWPEELYAALDLGTNNCRLLIAQPTRPGQFRVVDAFSRIVRLGEGLAASGRLSDEAMERAIEALRICASKLRNREIRRMRLIATEACRQAVNGEEFLSRVVAETGLELEIIDRETEARLAVSGCSSLVGRETRSVVLFDIGGGSSEIAVIRIGDNRFSRLANHITHWTSLPVGVVTLSERHGGRDVTPEVFEGMVREVEGMLVGFDCPEIEIAQTGDFHLIGTSGTVTTLAGVHLDLPRYDRRRVDGIWLSDDEVSAMQAKLLSWDFESRAANPCIGPDRADLVLAGCAILEAIRRRWPSPRMRVADRGLREGLLTDMMADDGVWRRNRNRRGQRAR
;
A
#
# COMPACT_ATOMS: atom_id res chain seq x y z
N MET A 1 -27.51 69.02 -35.18
CA MET A 1 -27.27 67.61 -34.82
C MET A 1 -26.16 67.12 -35.75
N GLU A 2 -24.89 67.47 -35.55
CA GLU A 2 -24.15 67.76 -34.28
C GLU A 2 -24.13 66.53 -33.34
N ASP A 3 -23.01 66.08 -32.78
CA ASP A 3 -21.59 66.45 -33.01
C ASP A 3 -20.62 65.31 -32.53
N PRO A 4 -19.27 65.41 -32.62
CA PRO A 4 -18.37 64.24 -32.75
C PRO A 4 -17.26 64.09 -31.66
N GLU A 5 -16.27 63.24 -31.97
CA GLU A 5 -14.88 63.18 -31.45
C GLU A 5 -14.56 62.74 -30.00
N GLY A 6 -13.32 62.27 -29.81
CA GLY A 6 -12.66 62.00 -28.51
C GLY A 6 -12.89 60.60 -27.91
N GLY A 7 -11.90 59.90 -27.33
CA GLY A 7 -10.48 60.19 -27.11
C GLY A 7 -9.65 58.91 -26.89
N ALA A 8 -8.34 59.04 -26.62
CA ALA A 8 -7.36 57.95 -26.86
C ALA A 8 -6.71 57.29 -25.61
N LYS A 9 -5.86 56.29 -25.88
CA LYS A 9 -5.02 55.54 -24.92
C LYS A 9 -4.01 56.43 -24.16
N PRO A 10 -3.53 55.99 -22.99
CA PRO A 10 -2.23 56.41 -22.45
C PRO A 10 -1.07 55.48 -22.92
N GLN A 11 0.12 56.05 -23.15
CA GLN A 11 1.37 55.31 -23.37
C GLN A 11 2.59 56.14 -22.89
N PHE A 12 3.40 55.54 -22.00
CA PHE A 12 4.84 55.78 -21.79
C PHE A 12 5.40 57.16 -21.34
N ASP A 13 6.70 57.09 -20.98
CA ASP A 13 7.69 58.15 -20.68
C ASP A 13 7.52 59.03 -19.41
N GLY A 14 8.58 59.58 -18.81
CA GLY A 14 10.02 59.37 -19.05
C GLY A 14 10.97 60.28 -18.25
N ALA A 15 12.12 59.73 -17.81
CA ALA A 15 13.39 60.32 -17.34
C ALA A 15 13.50 61.77 -16.74
N SER A 16 14.14 61.88 -15.55
CA SER A 16 15.26 62.80 -15.22
C SER A 16 15.68 62.72 -13.72
N ALA A 17 16.86 63.19 -13.24
CA ALA A 17 18.23 63.24 -13.80
C ALA A 17 19.29 63.63 -12.72
N ALA A 18 20.55 63.24 -12.95
CA ALA A 18 21.83 63.83 -12.44
C ALA A 18 22.21 63.83 -10.93
N GLY A 19 23.48 63.44 -10.64
CA GLY A 19 24.16 63.64 -9.35
C GLY A 19 25.46 62.81 -9.18
N ARG A 20 26.66 63.43 -9.28
CA ARG A 20 27.97 62.74 -9.14
C ARG A 20 28.70 63.13 -7.85
N LYS A 21 29.41 62.19 -7.19
CA LYS A 21 30.90 62.20 -7.08
C LYS A 21 31.53 61.04 -6.28
N ASP A 22 32.84 60.85 -6.54
CA ASP A 22 33.76 59.80 -6.09
C ASP A 22 33.96 59.59 -4.57
N GLY A 23 34.32 58.36 -4.19
CA GLY A 23 35.04 57.99 -2.96
C GLY A 23 35.86 56.70 -3.17
N LYS A 24 37.13 56.62 -2.73
CA LYS A 24 38.10 55.60 -3.19
C LYS A 24 38.78 54.80 -2.08
N LYS A 25 38.91 53.48 -2.33
CA LYS A 25 39.89 52.51 -1.74
C LYS A 25 39.64 52.16 -0.24
N SER A 26 40.18 51.07 0.32
CA SER A 26 41.30 50.22 -0.15
C SER A 26 41.12 48.69 0.05
N ARG A 27 42.12 47.91 -0.36
CA ARG A 27 42.25 46.43 -0.24
C ARG A 27 43.57 46.09 0.46
N ARG A 28 43.70 44.83 0.96
CA ARG A 28 44.91 44.06 1.39
C ARG A 28 45.00 43.87 2.93
N ARG A 29 45.58 42.76 3.47
CA ARG A 29 46.17 41.54 2.84
C ARG A 29 46.14 40.32 3.78
N LYS A 30 46.43 39.14 3.21
CA LYS A 30 46.75 37.85 3.88
C LYS A 30 47.64 37.99 5.13
N GLY A 31 47.35 37.17 6.14
CA GLY A 31 48.32 36.62 7.09
C GLY A 31 48.16 35.09 7.17
N LYS A 32 49.25 34.33 7.31
CA LYS A 32 49.24 32.85 7.42
C LYS A 32 50.34 32.37 8.36
N ARG A 33 49.96 31.95 9.56
CA ARG A 33 50.67 31.14 10.59
C ARG A 33 49.58 30.71 11.59
N GLY A 34 49.61 29.55 12.25
CA GLY A 34 50.62 28.50 12.27
C GLY A 34 51.07 28.23 13.71
N GLY A 35 50.50 27.21 14.34
CA GLY A 35 50.82 26.82 15.72
C GLY A 35 49.93 25.67 16.20
N GLN A 36 50.55 24.56 16.60
CA GLN A 36 49.89 23.46 17.29
C GLN A 36 50.32 23.43 18.77
N SER A 37 49.50 22.74 19.56
CA SER A 37 49.89 21.85 20.67
C SER A 37 49.76 22.37 22.10
N ARG A 38 49.24 21.44 22.94
CA ARG A 38 49.49 21.24 24.38
C ARG A 38 49.00 22.31 25.37
N SER A 39 48.65 21.96 26.62
CA SER A 39 48.16 20.70 27.20
C SER A 39 47.77 20.91 28.67
N ALA A 40 46.72 20.22 29.14
CA ALA A 40 46.45 19.84 30.54
C ALA A 40 46.48 20.92 31.66
N ALA A 41 45.36 21.07 32.38
CA ALA A 41 45.29 20.85 33.84
C ALA A 41 43.86 21.07 34.40
N HIS A 42 43.28 20.04 35.01
CA HIS A 42 42.41 20.17 36.20
C HIS A 42 43.31 19.91 37.43
N PRO A 43 43.06 20.53 38.60
CA PRO A 43 42.14 19.92 39.57
C PRO A 43 41.36 20.91 40.46
N ALA A 44 40.48 20.35 41.31
CA ALA A 44 39.88 20.87 42.54
C ALA A 44 39.12 22.23 42.49
N SER A 45 37.85 22.39 42.91
CA SER A 45 37.05 21.82 44.02
C SER A 45 37.41 22.33 45.42
N HIS A 46 36.57 23.20 45.99
CA HIS A 46 36.25 23.18 47.42
C HIS A 46 34.97 23.96 47.77
N GLU A 47 34.12 23.37 48.60
CA GLU A 47 33.14 24.09 49.43
C GLU A 47 33.82 24.61 50.72
N PRO A 48 33.17 25.54 51.44
CA PRO A 48 33.14 25.57 52.90
C PRO A 48 31.73 25.22 53.45
N SER A 49 31.69 24.57 54.62
CA SER A 49 30.51 23.86 55.16
C SER A 49 30.12 24.22 56.60
N GLY A 50 28.84 24.00 56.98
CA GLY A 50 28.32 24.07 58.36
C GLY A 50 27.74 25.44 58.75
N GLY A 51 26.84 25.58 59.73
CA GLY A 51 26.24 24.65 60.71
C GLY A 51 25.94 25.42 62.03
N ALA A 52 25.03 25.06 62.95
CA ALA A 52 23.98 24.03 63.04
C ALA A 52 22.99 24.42 64.18
N GLY A 53 21.83 23.76 64.31
CA GLY A 53 20.95 23.94 65.50
C GLY A 53 19.51 23.39 65.42
N GLN A 54 19.10 22.61 66.43
CA GLN A 54 17.73 22.15 66.73
C GLN A 54 17.42 22.54 68.22
N PRO A 55 16.35 22.09 68.95
CA PRO A 55 15.18 21.25 68.60
C PRO A 55 13.82 21.71 69.22
N ALA A 56 12.70 21.01 68.90
CA ALA A 56 11.57 20.73 69.82
C ALA A 56 10.51 19.74 69.25
N ARG A 57 9.84 18.98 70.13
CA ARG A 57 8.64 18.10 69.96
C ARG A 57 8.09 17.82 71.39
N PRO A 58 6.80 17.46 71.65
CA PRO A 58 6.25 16.11 71.28
C PRO A 58 4.71 15.94 71.13
N MET A 59 4.29 14.75 70.64
CA MET A 59 3.03 13.97 70.86
C MET A 59 1.65 14.66 70.59
N GLU A 60 0.49 13.98 70.47
CA GLU A 60 0.01 12.61 70.82
C GLU A 60 -1.17 12.22 69.85
N ASP A 61 -1.92 11.10 69.99
CA ASP A 61 -1.61 9.73 69.50
C ASP A 61 -2.95 8.97 69.15
N ALA A 62 -2.87 7.70 68.73
CA ALA A 62 -3.93 6.65 68.68
C ALA A 62 -5.06 6.72 67.60
N ALA A 63 -5.84 5.66 67.30
CA ALA A 63 -5.57 4.20 67.15
C ALA A 63 -6.83 3.45 66.61
N GLY A 64 -6.65 2.27 66.00
CA GLY A 64 -7.63 1.16 66.10
C GLY A 64 -8.41 0.70 64.85
N ASN A 65 -8.49 -0.62 64.68
CA ASN A 65 -9.39 -1.37 63.77
C ASN A 65 -9.71 -2.73 64.43
N PRO A 66 -10.98 -3.16 64.50
CA PRO A 66 -11.27 -4.55 64.06
C PRO A 66 -12.68 -4.77 63.46
N ALA A 67 -12.85 -5.89 62.74
CA ALA A 67 -14.11 -6.34 62.14
C ALA A 67 -14.80 -7.49 62.89
N ARG A 68 -16.14 -7.68 62.74
CA ARG A 68 -16.82 -9.00 62.78
C ARG A 68 -18.30 -9.01 62.31
N LYS A 69 -18.88 -10.23 62.20
CA LYS A 69 -20.13 -10.58 61.49
C LYS A 69 -21.34 -10.77 62.44
N ARG A 70 -22.58 -10.41 61.98
CA ARG A 70 -23.91 -11.09 62.14
C ARG A 70 -25.08 -10.07 61.97
N LYS A 71 -26.39 -10.41 61.84
CA LYS A 71 -27.20 -11.41 61.08
C LYS A 71 -28.63 -11.44 61.68
N ARG A 72 -29.71 -11.36 60.87
CA ARG A 72 -31.18 -11.41 61.26
C ARG A 72 -31.71 -10.13 61.99
N ARG A 73 -33.03 -9.80 62.08
CA ARG A 73 -34.32 -10.44 61.67
C ARG A 73 -35.52 -9.44 61.63
N ARG A 74 -36.45 -9.56 60.65
CA ARG A 74 -37.93 -9.27 60.69
C ARG A 74 -38.36 -7.80 61.05
N ARG A 75 -39.60 -7.32 60.82
CA ARG A 75 -40.92 -7.96 60.59
C ARG A 75 -41.92 -7.03 59.86
N GLY A 76 -42.74 -7.59 58.95
CA GLY A 76 -44.18 -7.25 58.73
C GLY A 76 -44.53 -6.19 57.66
N GLY A 77 -45.68 -6.28 56.95
CA GLY A 77 -46.71 -7.33 56.89
C GLY A 77 -47.94 -6.94 56.02
N GLN A 78 -48.78 -7.92 55.61
CA GLN A 78 -49.89 -7.82 54.62
C GLN A 78 -49.41 -7.65 53.15
N GLY A 79 -49.97 -8.26 52.09
CA GLY A 79 -51.04 -9.27 51.91
C GLY A 79 -51.80 -9.06 50.57
N VAL A 80 -52.53 -9.97 49.89
CA VAL A 80 -52.77 -11.46 49.85
C VAL A 80 -53.50 -11.73 48.49
N ALA A 81 -53.31 -12.74 47.63
CA ALA A 81 -52.27 -13.77 47.39
C ALA A 81 -51.95 -13.81 45.85
N GLN A 82 -52.06 -14.84 44.98
CA GLN A 82 -52.44 -16.28 44.96
C GLN A 82 -51.63 -17.04 43.86
N GLY A 83 -51.36 -18.35 44.04
CA GLY A 83 -50.92 -19.32 42.99
C GLY A 83 -49.50 -19.14 42.39
N GLY A 84 -48.76 -20.17 41.98
CA GLY A 84 -48.89 -21.64 42.09
C GLY A 84 -47.70 -22.32 41.37
N SER A 85 -47.02 -23.29 41.99
CA SER A 85 -45.64 -23.71 41.60
C SER A 85 -45.52 -24.77 40.46
N PRO A 86 -44.35 -24.92 39.79
CA PRO A 86 -44.17 -25.74 38.57
C PRO A 86 -43.30 -27.04 38.72
N HIS A 87 -43.06 -27.72 37.57
CA HIS A 87 -42.16 -28.88 37.30
C HIS A 87 -42.64 -30.29 37.73
N PRO A 88 -42.10 -31.43 37.20
CA PRO A 88 -40.93 -31.63 36.30
C PRO A 88 -41.18 -32.54 35.05
N HIS A 89 -40.10 -33.05 34.43
CA HIS A 89 -40.04 -33.99 33.28
C HIS A 89 -40.64 -35.40 33.55
N ALA A 90 -41.13 -36.09 32.51
CA ALA A 90 -40.76 -37.48 32.14
C ALA A 90 -41.54 -38.03 30.91
N MET A 91 -40.86 -38.77 30.02
CA MET A 91 -41.33 -39.85 29.11
C MET A 91 -40.07 -40.68 28.75
N GLU A 92 -39.82 -41.85 29.33
CA GLU A 92 -40.37 -43.20 29.07
C GLU A 92 -39.71 -43.99 27.90
N GLN A 93 -39.47 -45.28 28.16
CA GLN A 93 -39.03 -46.32 27.22
C GLN A 93 -40.09 -47.45 27.20
N PRO A 94 -39.99 -48.43 26.28
CA PRO A 94 -39.45 -49.72 26.77
C PRO A 94 -38.56 -50.51 25.79
N GLN A 95 -37.61 -51.25 26.38
CA GLN A 95 -37.09 -52.64 26.14
C GLN A 95 -37.32 -53.35 24.77
N ALA A 96 -36.49 -54.30 24.29
CA ALA A 96 -35.53 -55.19 24.98
C ALA A 96 -34.43 -55.79 24.05
N ALA A 97 -33.34 -56.30 24.66
CA ALA A 97 -32.34 -57.30 24.16
C ALA A 97 -31.52 -57.02 22.87
N GLY A 98 -30.27 -57.47 22.70
CA GLY A 98 -29.35 -58.17 23.62
C GLY A 98 -27.97 -58.50 22.99
N ASN A 99 -27.04 -59.03 23.79
CA ASN A 99 -25.71 -59.61 23.46
C ASN A 99 -24.53 -58.73 22.92
N ALA A 100 -23.65 -58.37 23.86
CA ALA A 100 -22.26 -58.86 23.97
C ALA A 100 -21.17 -58.64 22.88
N ALA A 101 -20.22 -57.77 23.23
CA ALA A 101 -18.77 -58.05 23.40
C ALA A 101 -17.78 -58.31 22.21
N ARG A 102 -16.93 -57.29 22.00
CA ARG A 102 -15.44 -57.29 21.92
C ARG A 102 -14.65 -57.74 20.65
N SER A 103 -13.58 -56.94 20.45
CA SER A 103 -12.20 -57.24 20.00
C SER A 103 -11.87 -57.68 18.55
N GLU A 104 -11.08 -56.80 17.91
CA GLU A 104 -9.83 -57.05 17.14
C GLU A 104 -9.84 -57.91 15.85
N GLY A 105 -9.03 -57.47 14.87
CA GLY A 105 -8.67 -58.24 13.67
C GLY A 105 -8.49 -57.39 12.41
N GLU A 106 -7.32 -57.46 11.76
CA GLU A 106 -7.17 -57.05 10.34
C GLU A 106 -7.88 -58.06 9.41
N PRO A 107 -8.06 -57.75 8.11
CA PRO A 107 -7.01 -58.20 7.18
C PRO A 107 -6.74 -57.31 5.95
N ALA A 108 -5.49 -57.37 5.48
CA ALA A 108 -5.10 -57.23 4.07
C ALA A 108 -4.19 -58.42 3.73
N PRO A 109 -4.10 -58.92 2.46
CA PRO A 109 -3.20 -58.26 1.50
C PRO A 109 -3.45 -58.49 -0.03
N GLY A 110 -2.87 -57.61 -0.86
CA GLY A 110 -2.62 -57.85 -2.30
C GLY A 110 -2.00 -56.62 -2.98
N ARG A 111 -0.68 -56.50 -3.17
CA ARG A 111 0.16 -57.06 -4.27
C ARG A 111 -0.37 -56.75 -5.69
N ARG A 112 0.42 -56.26 -6.67
CA ARG A 112 1.86 -55.87 -6.69
C ARG A 112 2.20 -55.11 -8.01
N ASN A 113 3.03 -54.07 -7.95
CA ASN A 113 4.22 -53.77 -8.81
C ASN A 113 4.54 -52.26 -8.69
N ARG A 114 5.71 -51.76 -8.25
CA ARG A 114 7.14 -52.03 -8.53
C ARG A 114 7.65 -51.69 -9.94
N ARG A 115 8.25 -50.50 -10.06
CA ARG A 115 9.62 -50.32 -10.57
C ARG A 115 10.35 -49.28 -9.70
N LYS A 116 11.69 -49.37 -9.59
CA LYS A 116 12.55 -48.53 -8.73
C LYS A 116 13.94 -48.40 -9.35
N HIS A 117 14.44 -47.17 -9.52
CA HIS A 117 15.86 -46.77 -9.47
C HIS A 117 15.83 -45.31 -9.01
N ARG A 118 16.35 -44.87 -7.85
CA ARG A 118 17.62 -45.13 -7.10
C ARG A 118 18.81 -44.34 -7.63
N GLY A 119 18.94 -43.10 -7.14
CA GLY A 119 20.17 -42.31 -7.14
C GLY A 119 20.19 -41.38 -5.93
N LYS A 120 21.02 -41.67 -4.91
CA LYS A 120 21.29 -40.79 -3.75
C LYS A 120 22.72 -40.25 -3.87
N ARG A 121 22.88 -38.92 -3.82
CA ARG A 121 24.07 -38.10 -3.50
C ARG A 121 23.59 -36.64 -3.61
N GLY A 122 23.97 -35.69 -2.76
CA GLY A 122 24.72 -35.73 -1.50
C GLY A 122 24.82 -34.29 -0.95
N LEU A 123 24.81 -34.10 0.37
CA LEU A 123 24.97 -32.76 0.97
C LEU A 123 26.43 -32.31 0.89
N GLN A 124 26.69 -31.18 0.22
CA GLN A 124 27.93 -30.41 0.36
C GLN A 124 27.71 -28.99 -0.21
N GLY A 125 27.78 -27.98 0.65
CA GLY A 125 27.91 -26.58 0.22
C GLY A 125 29.37 -26.16 0.16
N ARG A 126 29.68 -25.16 -0.68
CA ARG A 126 30.92 -24.37 -0.62
C ARG A 126 30.66 -22.96 -1.16
N PRO A 127 31.43 -21.93 -0.74
CA PRO A 127 31.04 -20.53 -0.87
C PRO A 127 31.42 -19.90 -2.21
N LEU A 128 30.85 -18.71 -2.46
CA LEU A 128 31.25 -17.79 -3.52
C LEU A 128 32.72 -17.35 -3.34
N THR A 129 33.43 -17.16 -4.46
CA THR A 129 34.76 -16.53 -4.50
C THR A 129 34.80 -15.47 -5.60
N ALA A 130 35.63 -14.44 -5.41
CA ALA A 130 35.57 -13.21 -6.18
C ALA A 130 36.09 -13.33 -7.63
N ALA A 131 35.56 -12.49 -8.51
CA ALA A 131 36.07 -12.33 -9.87
C ALA A 131 37.47 -11.69 -9.90
N LYS A 132 38.22 -11.93 -10.97
CA LYS A 132 39.49 -11.25 -11.29
C LYS A 132 39.37 -10.44 -12.59
N PRO A 133 40.17 -9.36 -12.76
CA PRO A 133 39.96 -8.36 -13.81
C PRO A 133 40.59 -8.73 -15.15
N SER A 134 40.09 -8.11 -16.22
CA SER A 134 40.70 -8.08 -17.55
C SER A 134 41.87 -7.08 -17.62
N PRO A 135 42.89 -7.30 -18.48
CA PRO A 135 43.98 -6.35 -18.69
C PRO A 135 43.58 -5.15 -19.57
N PRO A 136 44.29 -4.01 -19.49
CA PRO A 136 44.00 -2.82 -20.29
C PRO A 136 44.60 -2.90 -21.72
N GLN A 137 44.01 -2.14 -22.65
CA GLN A 137 44.68 -1.73 -23.89
C GLN A 137 44.80 -0.20 -23.90
N GLN A 138 45.90 0.30 -24.48
CA GLN A 138 46.31 1.70 -24.39
C GLN A 138 45.70 2.58 -25.48
N GLU A 139 45.67 3.89 -25.21
CA GLU A 139 45.31 4.93 -26.15
C GLU A 139 46.29 5.03 -27.33
N SER A 140 45.81 5.48 -28.48
CA SER A 140 46.62 6.22 -29.45
C SER A 140 45.88 7.48 -29.87
N ARG A 141 46.56 8.64 -29.81
CA ARG A 141 46.01 9.95 -30.18
C ARG A 141 46.53 10.41 -31.55
N ALA A 142 45.61 10.97 -32.33
CA ALA A 142 45.77 12.18 -33.13
C ALA A 142 44.37 12.84 -33.13
N GLU A 143 44.14 14.15 -32.99
CA GLU A 143 44.75 15.31 -33.67
C GLU A 143 44.50 15.25 -35.20
N GLU A 144 43.95 16.25 -35.87
CA GLU A 144 43.80 17.68 -35.50
C GLU A 144 42.60 18.38 -36.17
N THR A 145 42.39 19.66 -35.81
CA THR A 145 41.65 20.72 -36.54
C THR A 145 40.15 20.58 -36.84
N ALA A 146 39.39 21.43 -36.14
CA ALA A 146 38.03 21.85 -36.43
C ALA A 146 37.82 22.57 -37.78
N ARG A 147 36.55 22.70 -38.19
CA ARG A 147 35.95 24.02 -38.54
C ARG A 147 34.42 24.02 -38.51
N ILE A 148 33.85 25.23 -38.52
CA ILE A 148 32.43 25.55 -38.28
C ILE A 148 31.73 25.87 -39.61
N SER A 149 30.53 25.31 -39.84
CA SER A 149 29.48 25.97 -40.65
C SER A 149 28.11 25.27 -40.51
N VAL A 150 27.10 26.02 -40.03
CA VAL A 150 25.69 25.81 -40.39
C VAL A 150 25.41 26.70 -41.61
N PRO A 151 24.46 26.39 -42.52
CA PRO A 151 23.08 26.81 -42.27
C PRO A 151 21.94 25.96 -42.91
N ARG A 152 20.73 26.17 -42.35
CA ARG A 152 19.38 26.23 -42.99
C ARG A 152 18.85 25.16 -43.96
N GLU A 153 17.72 24.59 -43.55
CA GLU A 153 16.39 24.79 -44.17
C GLU A 153 16.27 25.06 -45.69
N THR A 154 15.57 24.17 -46.40
CA THR A 154 14.57 24.52 -47.43
C THR A 154 13.38 23.55 -47.39
N GLN A 155 12.20 24.00 -47.82
CA GLN A 155 10.93 23.27 -47.72
C GLN A 155 10.47 22.64 -49.05
N ASN A 156 9.50 21.72 -48.95
CA ASN A 156 8.52 21.33 -49.98
C ASN A 156 9.01 20.63 -51.27
N GLY A 157 8.25 19.62 -51.73
CA GLY A 157 8.61 18.81 -52.89
C GLY A 157 7.66 17.62 -53.11
N THR A 158 6.45 17.91 -53.57
CA THR A 158 5.33 16.97 -53.75
C THR A 158 5.51 15.88 -54.83
N ALA A 159 4.85 14.73 -54.59
CA ALA A 159 4.10 13.89 -55.57
C ALA A 159 4.78 12.72 -56.33
N ALA A 160 3.89 11.82 -56.79
CA ALA A 160 4.03 10.83 -57.87
C ALA A 160 5.02 9.66 -57.70
N GLY A 161 4.53 8.56 -57.14
CA GLY A 161 5.27 7.30 -56.96
C GLY A 161 5.49 6.42 -58.20
N ARG A 162 6.19 5.31 -57.96
CA ARG A 162 6.47 4.26 -58.95
C ARG A 162 6.37 2.87 -58.29
N LYS A 163 6.00 1.85 -59.07
CA LYS A 163 5.72 0.49 -58.58
C LYS A 163 6.96 -0.40 -58.51
N GLY A 164 7.07 -1.16 -57.42
CA GLY A 164 7.33 -2.61 -57.48
C GLY A 164 8.76 -3.10 -57.23
N ARG A 165 8.84 -4.27 -56.55
CA ARG A 165 10.04 -5.03 -56.13
C ARG A 165 10.90 -4.28 -55.09
N GLY A 166 11.14 -4.77 -53.87
CA GLY A 166 10.66 -5.99 -53.21
C GLY A 166 11.76 -7.05 -53.09
N ASP A 167 12.28 -7.22 -51.88
CA ASP A 167 13.23 -8.26 -51.49
C ASP A 167 12.96 -8.72 -50.04
N ASN A 168 13.40 -9.93 -49.69
CA ASN A 168 12.98 -10.61 -48.45
C ASN A 168 13.97 -10.46 -47.29
N HIS A 169 13.45 -10.37 -46.07
CA HIS A 169 14.16 -10.88 -44.88
C HIS A 169 13.32 -11.99 -44.18
N PRO A 170 13.94 -13.11 -43.76
CA PRO A 170 13.20 -14.33 -43.49
C PRO A 170 12.68 -14.47 -42.05
N GLY A 171 11.46 -15.00 -41.96
CA GLY A 171 11.06 -16.08 -41.05
C GLY A 171 11.60 -16.10 -39.62
N PHE A 172 10.78 -15.65 -38.67
CA PHE A 172 10.74 -16.22 -37.33
C PHE A 172 9.33 -16.78 -37.03
N GLN A 173 8.96 -17.84 -37.76
CA GLN A 173 7.73 -18.60 -37.50
C GLN A 173 7.90 -19.48 -36.25
N GLY A 174 7.77 -18.87 -35.08
CA GLY A 174 7.53 -19.60 -33.82
C GLY A 174 6.06 -19.99 -33.70
N ASP A 175 5.80 -21.24 -33.37
CA ASP A 175 4.46 -21.86 -33.36
C ASP A 175 3.40 -21.03 -32.62
N ARG A 176 2.36 -20.60 -33.35
CA ARG A 176 1.16 -19.98 -32.77
C ARG A 176 -0.01 -20.95 -32.73
N GLN A 177 0.15 -22.07 -32.02
CA GLN A 177 -1.01 -22.81 -31.47
C GLN A 177 -1.53 -22.13 -30.18
N ALA A 178 -1.79 -20.82 -30.27
CA ALA A 178 -2.57 -20.09 -29.28
C ALA A 178 -4.06 -20.40 -29.54
N GLY A 179 -4.55 -21.51 -28.99
CA GLY A 179 -5.85 -22.08 -29.37
C GLY A 179 -7.03 -21.12 -29.25
N ASP A 180 -7.92 -21.19 -30.26
CA ASP A 180 -9.11 -20.34 -30.40
C ASP A 180 -10.07 -20.45 -29.22
N TYR A 181 -9.90 -19.53 -28.29
CA TYR A 181 -10.94 -19.08 -27.38
C TYR A 181 -11.27 -17.63 -27.74
N PRO A 182 -12.43 -17.34 -28.37
CA PRO A 182 -12.93 -15.99 -28.47
C PRO A 182 -13.33 -15.52 -27.06
N TRP A 183 -12.37 -14.94 -26.34
CA TRP A 183 -12.61 -14.21 -25.11
C TRP A 183 -13.52 -13.01 -25.42
N PRO A 184 -14.41 -12.61 -24.50
CA PRO A 184 -15.23 -11.42 -24.73
C PRO A 184 -14.35 -10.20 -25.01
N GLU A 185 -14.69 -9.41 -26.02
CA GLU A 185 -14.06 -8.09 -26.24
C GLU A 185 -14.56 -7.04 -25.25
N GLU A 186 -15.59 -7.40 -24.48
CA GLU A 186 -16.19 -6.65 -23.37
C GLU A 186 -15.13 -6.09 -22.40
N LEU A 187 -15.03 -4.76 -22.33
CA LEU A 187 -14.15 -4.07 -21.41
C LEU A 187 -14.87 -3.77 -20.09
N TYR A 188 -14.14 -3.92 -18.98
CA TYR A 188 -14.57 -3.52 -17.64
C TYR A 188 -13.65 -2.41 -17.14
N ALA A 189 -14.16 -1.49 -16.33
CA ALA A 189 -13.37 -0.40 -15.77
C ALA A 189 -13.54 -0.24 -14.25
N ALA A 190 -12.44 -0.05 -13.55
CA ALA A 190 -12.43 0.25 -12.11
C ALA A 190 -11.61 1.51 -11.84
N LEU A 191 -12.16 2.44 -11.06
CA LEU A 191 -11.54 3.70 -10.67
C LEU A 191 -11.52 3.81 -9.14
N ASP A 192 -10.34 4.05 -8.55
CA ASP A 192 -10.16 4.39 -7.12
C ASP A 192 -9.77 5.86 -6.95
N LEU A 193 -10.57 6.61 -6.21
CA LEU A 193 -10.23 7.93 -5.69
C LEU A 193 -9.77 7.80 -4.23
N GLY A 194 -8.46 7.65 -4.06
CA GLY A 194 -7.78 7.55 -2.77
C GLY A 194 -7.40 8.90 -2.17
N THR A 195 -7.21 8.95 -0.85
CA THR A 195 -6.70 10.13 -0.10
C THR A 195 -5.43 10.74 -0.72
N ASN A 196 -4.57 9.92 -1.32
CA ASN A 196 -3.33 10.38 -1.96
C ASN A 196 -3.41 10.41 -3.50
N ASN A 197 -4.14 9.47 -4.11
CA ASN A 197 -3.94 9.11 -5.52
C ASN A 197 -5.26 8.71 -6.19
N CYS A 198 -5.52 9.26 -7.38
CA CYS A 198 -6.61 8.83 -8.26
C CYS A 198 -6.06 7.85 -9.30
N ARG A 199 -6.71 6.70 -9.53
CA ARG A 199 -6.31 5.76 -10.59
C ARG A 199 -7.52 5.18 -11.31
N LEU A 200 -7.29 4.75 -12.54
CA LEU A 200 -8.24 4.03 -13.38
C LEU A 200 -7.54 2.79 -13.96
N LEU A 201 -8.28 1.70 -14.09
CA LEU A 201 -7.83 0.47 -14.74
C LEU A 201 -8.96 -0.04 -15.65
N ILE A 202 -8.69 -0.10 -16.96
CA ILE A 202 -9.58 -0.68 -17.96
C ILE A 202 -9.00 -2.02 -18.38
N ALA A 203 -9.79 -3.09 -18.30
CA ALA A 203 -9.34 -4.45 -18.52
C ALA A 203 -10.35 -5.32 -19.26
N GLN A 204 -9.83 -6.30 -20.01
CA GLN A 204 -10.59 -7.31 -20.74
C GLN A 204 -10.46 -8.66 -20.00
N PRO A 205 -11.55 -9.41 -19.77
CA PRO A 205 -11.47 -10.74 -19.18
C PRO A 205 -10.73 -11.71 -20.10
N THR A 206 -9.98 -12.64 -19.51
CA THR A 206 -9.26 -13.70 -20.23
C THR A 206 -9.54 -15.07 -19.57
N ARG A 207 -8.52 -15.85 -19.27
CA ARG A 207 -8.65 -17.15 -18.57
C ARG A 207 -9.40 -16.99 -17.24
N PRO A 208 -10.04 -18.05 -16.70
CA PRO A 208 -10.75 -17.98 -15.43
C PRO A 208 -9.95 -17.34 -14.30
N GLY A 209 -10.47 -16.25 -13.73
CA GLY A 209 -9.81 -15.45 -12.68
C GLY A 209 -8.63 -14.60 -13.17
N GLN A 210 -8.55 -14.29 -14.47
CA GLN A 210 -7.49 -13.47 -15.07
C GLN A 210 -8.06 -12.48 -16.09
N PHE A 211 -7.49 -11.29 -16.14
CA PHE A 211 -7.79 -10.25 -17.12
C PHE A 211 -6.50 -9.65 -17.71
N ARG A 212 -6.61 -9.04 -18.89
CA ARG A 212 -5.57 -8.25 -19.53
C ARG A 212 -5.88 -6.77 -19.32
N VAL A 213 -4.92 -6.00 -18.80
CA VAL A 213 -5.02 -4.53 -18.76
C VAL A 213 -4.95 -3.98 -20.19
N VAL A 214 -5.89 -3.10 -20.53
CA VAL A 214 -6.05 -2.47 -21.86
C VAL A 214 -5.69 -0.98 -21.79
N ASP A 215 -6.06 -0.31 -20.70
CA ASP A 215 -5.59 1.05 -20.38
C ASP A 215 -5.45 1.21 -18.86
N ALA A 216 -4.57 2.10 -18.43
CA ALA A 216 -4.41 2.48 -17.04
C ALA A 216 -4.13 3.98 -16.93
N PHE A 217 -4.45 4.54 -15.78
CA PHE A 217 -4.08 5.90 -15.39
C PHE A 217 -3.84 5.92 -13.89
N SER A 218 -2.90 6.75 -13.45
CA SER A 218 -2.60 6.99 -12.04
C SER A 218 -2.02 8.39 -11.91
N ARG A 219 -2.58 9.20 -11.02
CA ARG A 219 -2.08 10.54 -10.69
C ARG A 219 -2.17 10.76 -9.18
N ILE A 220 -1.08 11.25 -8.61
CA ILE A 220 -1.06 11.75 -7.24
C ILE A 220 -1.88 13.04 -7.22
N VAL A 221 -2.85 13.11 -6.32
CA VAL A 221 -3.80 14.22 -6.18
C VAL A 221 -3.78 14.84 -4.79
N ARG A 222 -3.29 14.10 -3.77
CA ARG A 222 -3.28 14.49 -2.34
C ARG A 222 -4.64 15.06 -1.90
N LEU A 223 -5.73 14.34 -2.22
CA LEU A 223 -7.10 14.77 -1.96
C LEU A 223 -7.38 15.05 -0.48
N GLY A 224 -6.77 14.29 0.43
CA GLY A 224 -6.93 14.45 1.87
C GLY A 224 -5.78 15.16 2.58
N GLU A 225 -4.99 16.00 1.88
CA GLU A 225 -4.00 16.85 2.56
C GLU A 225 -4.67 17.89 3.48
N GLY A 226 -4.17 18.06 4.69
CA GLY A 226 -4.75 18.93 5.72
C GLY A 226 -6.08 18.46 6.31
N LEU A 227 -6.71 17.42 5.74
CA LEU A 227 -8.05 16.94 6.11
C LEU A 227 -8.16 16.56 7.60
N ALA A 228 -7.09 15.99 8.17
CA ALA A 228 -7.03 15.62 9.58
C ALA A 228 -7.07 16.83 10.54
N ALA A 229 -6.73 18.03 10.06
CA ALA A 229 -6.76 19.27 10.84
C ALA A 229 -7.98 20.16 10.52
N SER A 230 -8.49 20.11 9.29
CA SER A 230 -9.60 20.96 8.81
C SER A 230 -11.00 20.31 8.91
N GLY A 231 -11.08 18.97 8.86
CA GLY A 231 -12.32 18.24 8.64
C GLY A 231 -12.95 18.43 7.24
N ARG A 232 -12.25 19.12 6.31
CA ARG A 232 -12.73 19.42 4.95
C ARG A 232 -11.63 19.23 3.89
N LEU A 233 -12.03 18.79 2.70
CA LEU A 233 -11.19 18.82 1.49
C LEU A 233 -10.92 20.28 1.10
N SER A 234 -9.68 20.61 0.75
CA SER A 234 -9.30 21.95 0.25
C SER A 234 -9.65 22.12 -1.24
N ASP A 235 -9.88 23.36 -1.67
CA ASP A 235 -10.25 23.66 -3.06
C ASP A 235 -9.16 23.27 -4.06
N GLU A 236 -7.89 23.42 -3.69
CA GLU A 236 -6.73 23.00 -4.47
C GLU A 236 -6.68 21.47 -4.63
N ALA A 237 -6.97 20.73 -3.56
CA ALA A 237 -7.00 19.27 -3.59
C ALA A 237 -8.18 18.73 -4.40
N MET A 238 -9.35 19.39 -4.28
CA MET A 238 -10.53 19.08 -5.09
C MET A 238 -10.30 19.37 -6.58
N GLU A 239 -9.71 20.50 -6.95
CA GLU A 239 -9.45 20.81 -8.38
C GLU A 239 -8.44 19.85 -9.00
N ARG A 240 -7.33 19.51 -8.30
CA ARG A 240 -6.36 18.50 -8.79
C ARG A 240 -7.00 17.13 -8.96
N ALA A 241 -7.93 16.75 -8.10
CA ALA A 241 -8.70 15.51 -8.23
C ALA A 241 -9.67 15.57 -9.42
N ILE A 242 -10.41 16.66 -9.59
CA ILE A 242 -11.31 16.86 -10.74
C ILE A 242 -10.51 16.85 -12.05
N GLU A 243 -9.34 17.49 -12.13
CA GLU A 243 -8.48 17.45 -13.32
C GLU A 243 -8.04 16.01 -13.67
N ALA A 244 -7.68 15.20 -12.66
CA ALA A 244 -7.39 13.78 -12.84
C ALA A 244 -8.62 12.99 -13.32
N LEU A 245 -9.81 13.30 -12.78
CA LEU A 245 -11.07 12.65 -13.13
C LEU A 245 -11.57 13.05 -14.53
N ARG A 246 -11.32 14.27 -15.00
CA ARG A 246 -11.56 14.70 -16.40
C ARG A 246 -10.76 13.82 -17.38
N ILE A 247 -9.53 13.44 -17.05
CA ILE A 247 -8.70 12.50 -17.84
C ILE A 247 -9.28 11.08 -17.80
N CYS A 248 -9.72 10.60 -16.64
CA CYS A 248 -10.41 9.31 -16.51
C CYS A 248 -11.69 9.26 -17.35
N ALA A 249 -12.52 10.30 -17.31
CA ALA A 249 -13.76 10.41 -18.09
C ALA A 249 -13.48 10.35 -19.60
N SER A 250 -12.43 11.01 -20.08
CA SER A 250 -11.98 10.91 -21.47
C SER A 250 -11.56 9.47 -21.84
N LYS A 251 -10.77 8.80 -20.99
CA LYS A 251 -10.36 7.39 -21.19
C LYS A 251 -11.53 6.39 -21.18
N LEU A 252 -12.61 6.70 -20.47
CA LEU A 252 -13.84 5.91 -20.41
C LEU A 252 -14.73 6.15 -21.65
N ARG A 253 -15.04 7.41 -21.98
CA ARG A 253 -15.91 7.76 -23.12
C ARG A 253 -15.39 7.28 -24.48
N ASN A 254 -14.08 7.15 -24.65
CA ASN A 254 -13.47 6.69 -25.89
C ASN A 254 -13.50 5.15 -26.08
N ARG A 255 -14.30 4.41 -25.30
CA ARG A 255 -14.34 2.93 -25.29
C ARG A 255 -15.71 2.36 -24.95
N GLU A 256 -16.04 1.21 -25.53
CA GLU A 256 -17.22 0.43 -25.17
C GLU A 256 -16.96 -0.34 -23.86
N ILE A 257 -17.26 0.29 -22.73
CA ILE A 257 -17.17 -0.32 -21.40
C ILE A 257 -18.50 -1.01 -21.06
N ARG A 258 -18.47 -2.34 -20.92
CA ARG A 258 -19.64 -3.16 -20.55
C ARG A 258 -20.17 -2.83 -19.16
N ARG A 259 -19.26 -2.70 -18.19
CA ARG A 259 -19.58 -2.42 -16.77
C ARG A 259 -18.42 -1.70 -16.12
N MET A 260 -18.72 -0.71 -15.29
CA MET A 260 -17.73 0.00 -14.48
C MET A 260 -18.18 0.17 -13.04
N ARG A 261 -17.22 0.33 -12.13
CA ARG A 261 -17.44 0.85 -10.77
C ARG A 261 -16.37 1.89 -10.48
N LEU A 262 -16.80 3.05 -9.99
CA LEU A 262 -15.96 4.19 -9.69
C LEU A 262 -16.16 4.50 -8.21
N ILE A 263 -15.11 4.39 -7.39
CA ILE A 263 -15.22 4.45 -5.94
C ILE A 263 -14.44 5.62 -5.35
N ALA A 264 -14.96 6.18 -4.26
CA ALA A 264 -14.27 7.07 -3.34
C ALA A 264 -14.09 6.39 -1.97
N THR A 265 -13.06 6.81 -1.25
CA THR A 265 -12.53 6.11 -0.05
C THR A 265 -12.39 7.07 1.14
N GLU A 266 -11.52 6.77 2.10
CA GLU A 266 -11.38 7.46 3.40
C GLU A 266 -11.44 9.00 3.33
N ALA A 267 -10.84 9.66 2.33
CA ALA A 267 -10.86 11.12 2.26
C ALA A 267 -12.27 11.71 2.05
N CYS A 268 -13.05 11.19 1.10
CA CYS A 268 -14.43 11.63 0.91
C CYS A 268 -15.33 11.17 2.06
N ARG A 269 -15.05 9.98 2.62
CA ARG A 269 -15.75 9.38 3.76
C ARG A 269 -15.55 10.15 5.08
N GLN A 270 -14.42 10.81 5.25
CA GLN A 270 -14.05 11.58 6.45
C GLN A 270 -14.43 13.07 6.34
N ALA A 271 -14.44 13.64 5.14
CA ALA A 271 -14.64 15.08 4.96
C ALA A 271 -16.11 15.51 5.05
N VAL A 272 -16.36 16.62 5.76
CA VAL A 272 -17.69 17.24 5.88
C VAL A 272 -18.23 17.72 4.52
N ASN A 273 -17.36 17.96 3.54
CA ASN A 273 -17.68 18.28 2.14
C ASN A 273 -17.47 17.11 1.15
N GLY A 274 -17.43 15.85 1.61
CA GLY A 274 -17.27 14.70 0.73
C GLY A 274 -18.36 14.60 -0.36
N GLU A 275 -19.63 14.67 0.04
CA GLU A 275 -20.79 14.61 -0.88
C GLU A 275 -20.94 15.88 -1.76
N GLU A 276 -20.57 17.04 -1.22
CA GLU A 276 -20.49 18.32 -1.96
C GLU A 276 -19.47 18.19 -3.11
N PHE A 277 -18.29 17.64 -2.82
CA PHE A 277 -17.25 17.37 -3.79
C PHE A 277 -17.64 16.30 -4.82
N LEU A 278 -18.30 15.20 -4.43
CA LEU A 278 -18.76 14.19 -5.38
C LEU A 278 -19.87 14.72 -6.30
N SER A 279 -20.77 15.56 -5.79
CA SER A 279 -21.76 16.28 -6.60
C SER A 279 -21.07 17.17 -7.65
N ARG A 280 -19.98 17.86 -7.26
CA ARG A 280 -19.14 18.64 -8.18
C ARG A 280 -18.42 17.78 -9.22
N VAL A 281 -17.91 16.60 -8.82
CA VAL A 281 -17.29 15.62 -9.74
C VAL A 281 -18.29 15.14 -10.80
N VAL A 282 -19.53 14.82 -10.42
CA VAL A 282 -20.59 14.45 -11.38
C VAL A 282 -20.84 15.59 -12.37
N ALA A 283 -21.06 16.81 -11.87
CA ALA A 283 -21.36 17.98 -12.71
C ALA A 283 -20.23 18.32 -13.71
N GLU A 284 -18.96 18.18 -13.32
CA GLU A 284 -17.82 18.59 -14.14
C GLU A 284 -17.21 17.47 -15.01
N THR A 285 -17.50 16.20 -14.72
CA THR A 285 -16.85 15.06 -15.42
C THR A 285 -17.84 14.05 -16.01
N GLY A 286 -19.08 14.00 -15.49
CA GLY A 286 -20.04 12.94 -15.80
C GLY A 286 -19.72 11.60 -15.15
N LEU A 287 -18.88 11.58 -14.10
CA LEU A 287 -18.52 10.36 -13.36
C LEU A 287 -19.26 10.30 -12.01
N GLU A 288 -20.16 9.36 -11.88
CA GLU A 288 -20.81 9.01 -10.60
C GLU A 288 -19.87 8.08 -9.81
N LEU A 289 -19.42 8.55 -8.63
CA LEU A 289 -18.55 7.80 -7.72
C LEU A 289 -19.33 7.43 -6.45
N GLU A 290 -19.23 6.17 -6.02
CA GLU A 290 -19.80 5.70 -4.75
C GLU A 290 -18.75 5.81 -3.61
N ILE A 291 -19.12 6.36 -2.45
CA ILE A 291 -18.27 6.23 -1.25
C ILE A 291 -18.47 4.82 -0.69
N ILE A 292 -17.40 4.02 -0.68
CA ILE A 292 -17.44 2.68 -0.08
C ILE A 292 -17.15 2.72 1.42
N ASP A 293 -17.70 1.76 2.17
CA ASP A 293 -17.32 1.54 3.56
C ASP A 293 -15.98 0.80 3.70
N ARG A 294 -15.45 0.81 4.94
CA ARG A 294 -14.15 0.21 5.29
C ARG A 294 -14.15 -1.33 5.21
N GLU A 295 -15.31 -1.99 5.36
CA GLU A 295 -15.40 -3.44 5.15
C GLU A 295 -15.24 -3.77 3.67
N THR A 296 -16.00 -3.09 2.81
CA THR A 296 -15.94 -3.21 1.35
C THR A 296 -14.54 -2.95 0.84
N GLU A 297 -13.85 -1.95 1.38
CA GLU A 297 -12.45 -1.63 1.06
C GLU A 297 -11.51 -2.79 1.38
N ALA A 298 -11.57 -3.34 2.60
CA ALA A 298 -10.79 -4.52 2.99
C ALA A 298 -11.14 -5.77 2.15
N ARG A 299 -12.43 -6.02 1.88
CA ARG A 299 -12.89 -7.16 1.06
C ARG A 299 -12.42 -7.05 -0.39
N LEU A 300 -12.42 -5.85 -0.98
CA LEU A 300 -11.92 -5.61 -2.34
C LEU A 300 -10.40 -5.78 -2.45
N ALA A 301 -9.62 -5.33 -1.45
CA ALA A 301 -8.18 -5.59 -1.39
C ALA A 301 -7.88 -7.11 -1.39
N VAL A 302 -8.66 -7.89 -0.63
CA VAL A 302 -8.58 -9.36 -0.63
C VAL A 302 -9.00 -9.99 -1.96
N SER A 303 -10.07 -9.50 -2.61
CA SER A 303 -10.45 -9.95 -3.95
C SER A 303 -9.33 -9.70 -4.98
N GLY A 304 -8.71 -8.52 -4.98
CA GLY A 304 -7.63 -8.14 -5.91
C GLY A 304 -6.35 -8.98 -5.73
N CYS A 305 -5.99 -9.30 -4.49
CA CYS A 305 -4.82 -10.14 -4.18
C CYS A 305 -5.07 -11.65 -4.29
N SER A 306 -6.30 -12.10 -4.54
CA SER A 306 -6.70 -13.52 -4.48
C SER A 306 -5.83 -14.48 -5.30
N SER A 307 -5.31 -14.02 -6.43
CA SER A 307 -4.44 -14.77 -7.34
C SER A 307 -2.96 -14.85 -6.91
N LEU A 308 -2.59 -14.22 -5.79
CA LEU A 308 -1.26 -14.31 -5.15
C LEU A 308 -1.23 -15.28 -3.95
N VAL A 309 -2.38 -15.80 -3.52
CA VAL A 309 -2.49 -16.82 -2.46
C VAL A 309 -2.24 -18.21 -3.06
N GLY A 310 -1.44 -19.02 -2.38
CA GLY A 310 -1.08 -20.37 -2.82
C GLY A 310 -2.16 -21.40 -2.54
N ARG A 311 -2.03 -22.59 -3.12
CA ARG A 311 -2.91 -23.73 -2.80
C ARG A 311 -2.59 -24.32 -1.42
N GLU A 312 -1.32 -24.40 -1.05
CA GLU A 312 -0.96 -24.95 0.27
C GLU A 312 -1.11 -23.91 1.40
N THR A 313 -1.30 -22.63 1.05
CA THR A 313 -1.55 -21.55 2.01
C THR A 313 -2.82 -21.82 2.84
N ARG A 314 -2.65 -21.84 4.16
CA ARG A 314 -3.71 -22.06 5.16
C ARG A 314 -4.13 -20.78 5.87
N SER A 315 -3.22 -19.83 6.06
CA SER A 315 -3.49 -18.57 6.74
C SER A 315 -2.88 -17.40 5.97
N VAL A 316 -3.59 -16.28 5.89
CA VAL A 316 -3.08 -15.05 5.27
C VAL A 316 -3.40 -13.86 6.17
N VAL A 317 -2.40 -13.01 6.43
CA VAL A 317 -2.63 -11.61 6.81
C VAL A 317 -2.43 -10.80 5.55
N LEU A 318 -3.50 -10.17 5.07
CA LEU A 318 -3.44 -9.20 3.99
C LEU A 318 -3.58 -7.80 4.57
N PHE A 319 -2.82 -6.85 4.03
CA PHE A 319 -2.99 -5.44 4.38
C PHE A 319 -2.80 -4.50 3.19
N ASP A 320 -3.61 -3.44 3.14
CA ASP A 320 -3.47 -2.31 2.23
C ASP A 320 -3.01 -1.09 3.04
N ILE A 321 -1.92 -0.43 2.63
CA ILE A 321 -1.46 0.81 3.26
C ILE A 321 -1.91 1.97 2.38
N GLY A 322 -3.05 2.54 2.76
CA GLY A 322 -3.69 3.66 2.07
C GLY A 322 -3.06 5.01 2.40
N GLY A 323 -3.73 6.07 1.96
CA GLY A 323 -3.33 7.45 2.27
C GLY A 323 -3.90 7.95 3.60
N GLY A 324 -5.19 7.71 3.85
CA GLY A 324 -5.88 8.12 5.07
C GLY A 324 -6.08 6.99 6.10
N SER A 325 -6.39 5.79 5.62
CA SER A 325 -6.57 4.56 6.39
C SER A 325 -5.58 3.47 5.97
N SER A 326 -5.56 2.36 6.74
CA SER A 326 -4.87 1.11 6.38
C SER A 326 -5.73 -0.09 6.78
N GLU A 327 -6.15 -0.86 5.79
CA GLU A 327 -7.02 -2.03 5.94
C GLU A 327 -6.21 -3.30 6.21
N ILE A 328 -6.68 -4.15 7.12
CA ILE A 328 -6.02 -5.41 7.49
C ILE A 328 -7.09 -6.51 7.55
N ALA A 329 -6.86 -7.62 6.85
CA ALA A 329 -7.77 -8.76 6.77
C ALA A 329 -7.06 -10.07 7.10
N VAL A 330 -7.61 -10.83 8.05
CA VAL A 330 -7.09 -12.11 8.52
C VAL A 330 -7.94 -13.24 7.96
N ILE A 331 -7.34 -14.03 7.08
CA ILE A 331 -8.01 -15.02 6.23
C ILE A 331 -7.56 -16.42 6.67
N ARG A 332 -8.52 -17.31 6.96
CA ARG A 332 -8.23 -18.71 7.31
C ARG A 332 -8.85 -19.65 6.28
N ILE A 333 -8.01 -20.44 5.63
CA ILE A 333 -8.32 -21.26 4.46
C ILE A 333 -8.37 -22.74 4.89
N GLY A 334 -9.53 -23.11 5.45
CA GLY A 334 -9.86 -24.50 5.74
C GLY A 334 -10.02 -25.36 4.46
N ASP A 335 -10.28 -26.65 4.63
CA ASP A 335 -10.37 -27.58 3.50
C ASP A 335 -11.54 -27.28 2.55
N ASN A 336 -12.64 -26.72 3.06
CA ASN A 336 -13.76 -26.26 2.25
C ASN A 336 -13.48 -24.86 1.64
N ARG A 337 -12.81 -24.82 0.48
CA ARG A 337 -12.51 -23.56 -0.21
C ARG A 337 -13.70 -22.99 -0.99
N PHE A 338 -14.24 -21.86 -0.52
CA PHE A 338 -15.07 -20.94 -1.31
C PHE A 338 -14.37 -20.45 -2.59
N SER A 339 -15.16 -20.04 -3.57
CA SER A 339 -14.70 -19.53 -4.87
C SER A 339 -14.13 -18.10 -4.85
N ARG A 340 -14.47 -17.30 -3.82
CA ARG A 340 -13.90 -15.95 -3.59
C ARG A 340 -13.12 -15.94 -2.29
N LEU A 341 -11.89 -15.40 -2.32
CA LEU A 341 -11.02 -15.34 -1.15
C LEU A 341 -11.60 -14.46 -0.03
N ALA A 342 -12.33 -13.39 -0.38
CA ALA A 342 -12.99 -12.51 0.58
C ALA A 342 -14.09 -13.20 1.42
N ASN A 343 -14.48 -14.44 1.09
CA ASN A 343 -15.40 -15.24 1.91
C ASN A 343 -14.66 -16.12 2.95
N HIS A 344 -13.32 -16.08 2.98
CA HIS A 344 -12.47 -16.70 4.01
C HIS A 344 -11.91 -15.69 5.03
N ILE A 345 -12.30 -14.41 4.93
CA ILE A 345 -11.97 -13.40 5.94
C ILE A 345 -12.67 -13.80 7.24
N THR A 346 -11.89 -13.93 8.31
CA THR A 346 -12.37 -14.29 9.65
C THR A 346 -12.44 -13.08 10.58
N HIS A 347 -11.48 -12.17 10.45
CA HIS A 347 -11.37 -10.92 11.20
C HIS A 347 -10.84 -9.86 10.23
N TRP A 348 -11.29 -8.61 10.36
CA TRP A 348 -10.74 -7.48 9.63
C TRP A 348 -10.79 -6.22 10.48
N THR A 349 -9.95 -5.25 10.13
CA THR A 349 -9.99 -3.90 10.69
C THR A 349 -9.55 -2.90 9.63
N SER A 350 -9.89 -1.62 9.83
CA SER A 350 -9.38 -0.50 9.06
C SER A 350 -8.92 0.54 10.07
N LEU A 351 -7.60 0.73 10.14
CA LEU A 351 -7.00 1.69 11.05
C LEU A 351 -7.19 3.10 10.47
N PRO A 352 -7.56 4.13 11.26
CA PRO A 352 -7.72 5.52 10.81
C PRO A 352 -6.36 6.22 10.63
N VAL A 353 -5.41 5.52 10.01
CA VAL A 353 -4.05 5.98 9.73
C VAL A 353 -3.56 5.41 8.41
N GLY A 354 -3.01 6.28 7.57
CA GLY A 354 -2.34 5.93 6.31
C GLY A 354 -1.13 6.83 6.11
N VAL A 355 -0.45 6.72 4.97
CA VAL A 355 0.84 7.40 4.77
C VAL A 355 0.76 8.92 4.82
N VAL A 356 -0.39 9.51 4.46
CA VAL A 356 -0.61 10.97 4.53
C VAL A 356 -0.87 11.38 5.97
N THR A 357 -1.88 10.81 6.61
CA THR A 357 -2.32 11.24 7.95
C THR A 357 -1.28 10.99 9.04
N LEU A 358 -0.42 9.97 8.90
CA LEU A 358 0.72 9.74 9.81
C LEU A 358 1.90 10.70 9.53
N SER A 359 2.19 10.98 8.25
CA SER A 359 3.21 11.96 7.83
C SER A 359 2.85 13.38 8.27
N GLU A 360 1.56 13.74 8.30
CA GLU A 360 1.07 15.03 8.81
C GLU A 360 1.23 15.17 10.33
N ARG A 361 1.05 14.08 11.09
CA ARG A 361 1.17 14.10 12.57
C ARG A 361 2.62 14.16 13.07
N HIS A 362 3.54 13.47 12.40
CA HIS A 362 4.94 13.33 12.85
C HIS A 362 5.96 14.11 12.02
N GLY A 363 5.56 14.61 10.84
CA GLY A 363 6.45 15.20 9.85
C GLY A 363 7.15 14.14 8.99
N GLY A 364 6.87 14.11 7.68
CA GLY A 364 7.48 13.14 6.75
C GLY A 364 8.82 13.55 6.12
N ARG A 365 9.18 14.85 6.15
CA ARG A 365 10.40 15.34 5.49
C ARG A 365 11.64 14.88 6.25
N ASP A 366 11.75 15.25 7.51
CA ASP A 366 12.96 15.10 8.34
C ASP A 366 12.73 14.09 9.49
N VAL A 367 12.56 12.82 9.11
CA VAL A 367 12.27 11.72 10.04
C VAL A 367 13.58 11.16 10.61
N THR A 368 13.79 11.32 11.92
CA THR A 368 14.88 10.64 12.65
C THR A 368 14.45 9.22 13.08
N PRO A 369 15.37 8.34 13.52
CA PRO A 369 15.01 7.03 14.07
C PRO A 369 14.02 7.09 15.25
N GLU A 370 14.12 8.13 16.08
CA GLU A 370 13.23 8.36 17.22
C GLU A 370 11.82 8.75 16.76
N VAL A 371 11.70 9.58 15.72
CA VAL A 371 10.42 9.94 15.09
C VAL A 371 9.82 8.73 14.38
N PHE A 372 10.62 7.95 13.65
CA PHE A 372 10.19 6.72 13.00
C PHE A 372 9.63 5.71 14.02
N GLU A 373 10.36 5.44 15.10
CA GLU A 373 9.90 4.54 16.15
C GLU A 373 8.70 5.11 16.93
N GLY A 374 8.53 6.44 16.95
CA GLY A 374 7.30 7.12 17.41
C GLY A 374 6.10 6.84 16.52
N MET A 375 6.26 6.96 15.20
CA MET A 375 5.24 6.56 14.21
C MET A 375 4.86 5.08 14.36
N VAL A 376 5.83 4.19 14.54
CA VAL A 376 5.58 2.74 14.72
C VAL A 376 4.75 2.49 15.98
N ARG A 377 5.15 3.05 17.13
CA ARG A 377 4.43 2.89 18.41
C ARG A 377 3.01 3.45 18.38
N GLU A 378 2.73 4.50 17.61
CA GLU A 378 1.36 4.98 17.41
C GLU A 378 0.49 3.93 16.70
N VAL A 379 1.00 3.33 15.62
CA VAL A 379 0.28 2.29 14.85
C VAL A 379 0.16 0.99 15.64
N GLU A 380 1.19 0.59 16.40
CA GLU A 380 1.11 -0.51 17.37
C GLU A 380 -0.02 -0.29 18.38
N GLY A 381 -0.14 0.93 18.92
CA GLY A 381 -1.23 1.32 19.83
C GLY A 381 -2.62 1.15 19.22
N MET A 382 -2.78 1.42 17.91
CA MET A 382 -4.04 1.13 17.19
C MET A 382 -4.26 -0.37 16.97
N LEU A 383 -3.19 -1.14 16.70
CA LEU A 383 -3.24 -2.59 16.48
C LEU A 383 -3.56 -3.39 17.75
N VAL A 384 -3.30 -2.85 18.95
CA VAL A 384 -3.73 -3.44 20.23
C VAL A 384 -5.26 -3.53 20.33
N GLY A 385 -5.99 -2.59 19.72
CA GLY A 385 -7.46 -2.62 19.67
C GLY A 385 -8.05 -3.68 18.72
N PHE A 386 -7.23 -4.34 17.90
CA PHE A 386 -7.69 -5.39 16.99
C PHE A 386 -7.62 -6.76 17.69
N ASP A 387 -8.77 -7.16 18.24
CA ASP A 387 -9.01 -8.49 18.81
C ASP A 387 -9.12 -9.54 17.69
N CYS A 388 -7.95 -9.91 17.16
CA CYS A 388 -7.75 -11.09 16.33
C CYS A 388 -7.07 -12.16 17.20
N PRO A 389 -7.58 -13.42 17.21
CA PRO A 389 -6.89 -14.51 17.87
C PRO A 389 -5.52 -14.73 17.25
N GLU A 390 -4.58 -15.26 18.04
CA GLU A 390 -3.25 -15.62 17.54
C GLU A 390 -3.36 -16.47 16.28
N ILE A 391 -2.55 -16.11 15.29
CA ILE A 391 -2.36 -16.91 14.09
C ILE A 391 -1.21 -17.85 14.39
N GLU A 392 -1.44 -19.15 14.23
CA GLU A 392 -0.35 -20.11 14.22
C GLU A 392 0.57 -19.79 13.04
N ILE A 393 1.64 -19.03 13.33
CA ILE A 393 2.78 -18.81 12.42
C ILE A 393 3.56 -20.12 12.42
N ALA A 394 2.99 -21.11 11.72
CA ALA A 394 3.62 -22.40 11.54
C ALA A 394 4.98 -22.20 10.87
N GLN A 395 5.98 -22.99 11.28
CA GLN A 395 7.29 -23.02 10.61
C GLN A 395 7.22 -23.68 9.22
N THR A 396 6.06 -24.23 8.85
CA THR A 396 5.72 -24.62 7.48
C THR A 396 5.31 -23.39 6.67
N GLY A 397 5.55 -23.40 5.34
CA GLY A 397 5.38 -22.23 4.46
C GLY A 397 3.93 -21.81 4.17
N ASP A 398 3.00 -22.16 5.04
CA ASP A 398 1.55 -22.14 4.83
C ASP A 398 0.89 -20.85 5.35
N PHE A 399 1.63 -20.05 6.12
CA PHE A 399 1.29 -18.67 6.45
C PHE A 399 1.87 -17.69 5.42
N HIS A 400 1.05 -16.77 4.92
CA HIS A 400 1.45 -15.69 4.01
C HIS A 400 1.15 -14.32 4.64
N LEU A 401 2.16 -13.46 4.77
CA LEU A 401 1.99 -12.02 4.98
C LEU A 401 1.97 -11.34 3.60
N ILE A 402 0.90 -10.64 3.23
CA ILE A 402 0.73 -10.01 1.90
C ILE A 402 0.40 -8.53 2.06
N GLY A 403 1.32 -7.66 1.63
CA GLY A 403 1.07 -6.21 1.55
C GLY A 403 0.67 -5.78 0.14
N THR A 404 -0.14 -4.73 0.04
CA THR A 404 -0.44 -4.06 -1.23
C THR A 404 -0.30 -2.53 -1.18
N SER A 405 -0.60 -1.86 -2.29
CA SER A 405 -0.56 -0.41 -2.49
C SER A 405 0.84 0.21 -2.44
N GLY A 406 0.90 1.54 -2.39
CA GLY A 406 2.06 2.35 -2.77
C GLY A 406 3.32 2.10 -1.92
N THR A 407 3.16 1.79 -0.64
CA THR A 407 4.28 1.58 0.30
C THR A 407 5.15 0.40 -0.10
N VAL A 408 4.56 -0.81 -0.11
CA VAL A 408 5.31 -2.06 -0.35
C VAL A 408 5.79 -2.19 -1.79
N THR A 409 5.03 -1.65 -2.75
CA THR A 409 5.43 -1.62 -4.16
C THR A 409 6.61 -0.67 -4.40
N THR A 410 6.67 0.45 -3.68
CA THR A 410 7.82 1.36 -3.69
C THR A 410 9.04 0.72 -3.03
N LEU A 411 8.86 0.09 -1.86
CA LEU A 411 9.94 -0.63 -1.16
C LEU A 411 10.56 -1.73 -2.03
N ALA A 412 9.71 -2.51 -2.73
CA ALA A 412 10.13 -3.49 -3.72
C ALA A 412 10.88 -2.88 -4.91
N GLY A 413 10.45 -1.71 -5.40
CA GLY A 413 11.16 -0.99 -6.46
C GLY A 413 12.56 -0.52 -6.04
N VAL A 414 12.72 -0.08 -4.79
CA VAL A 414 14.00 0.33 -4.19
C VAL A 414 14.91 -0.88 -3.88
N HIS A 415 14.32 -2.02 -3.49
CA HIS A 415 15.03 -3.29 -3.29
C HIS A 415 15.58 -3.84 -4.62
N LEU A 416 14.77 -3.82 -5.68
CA LEU A 416 15.14 -4.32 -7.02
C LEU A 416 16.00 -3.34 -7.85
N ASP A 417 16.37 -2.21 -7.26
CA ASP A 417 17.14 -1.09 -7.84
C ASP A 417 16.65 -0.70 -9.24
N LEU A 418 15.34 -0.45 -9.37
CA LEU A 418 14.75 -0.18 -10.67
C LEU A 418 15.06 1.25 -11.15
N PRO A 419 15.55 1.46 -12.39
CA PRO A 419 15.77 2.79 -12.95
C PRO A 419 14.46 3.56 -13.25
N ARG A 420 13.32 2.88 -13.14
CA ARG A 420 11.95 3.41 -13.09
C ARG A 420 11.03 2.30 -12.60
N TYR A 421 9.87 2.65 -12.03
CA TYR A 421 8.87 1.65 -11.64
C TYR A 421 8.45 0.73 -12.82
N ASP A 422 8.38 -0.57 -12.56
CA ASP A 422 7.85 -1.58 -13.48
C ASP A 422 7.09 -2.66 -12.70
N ARG A 423 5.75 -2.56 -12.73
CA ARG A 423 4.81 -3.52 -12.13
C ARG A 423 5.17 -4.98 -12.42
N ARG A 424 5.70 -5.29 -13.61
CA ARG A 424 6.02 -6.68 -14.02
C ARG A 424 7.22 -7.27 -13.27
N ARG A 425 8.05 -6.43 -12.65
CA ARG A 425 9.17 -6.84 -11.77
C ARG A 425 8.79 -6.82 -10.29
N VAL A 426 7.76 -6.06 -9.90
CA VAL A 426 7.34 -5.83 -8.50
C VAL A 426 6.18 -6.74 -8.07
N ASP A 427 5.22 -6.98 -8.94
CA ASP A 427 3.96 -7.66 -8.60
C ASP A 427 4.16 -9.16 -8.31
N GLY A 428 3.81 -9.57 -7.10
CA GLY A 428 3.86 -10.96 -6.66
C GLY A 428 5.23 -11.47 -6.24
N ILE A 429 6.25 -10.61 -6.10
CA ILE A 429 7.55 -11.02 -5.54
C ILE A 429 7.44 -11.36 -4.04
N TRP A 430 8.44 -12.07 -3.54
CA TRP A 430 8.69 -12.25 -2.11
C TRP A 430 9.89 -11.39 -1.70
N LEU A 431 9.82 -10.82 -0.50
CA LEU A 431 10.94 -10.21 0.22
C LEU A 431 11.08 -10.96 1.54
N SER A 432 12.30 -11.26 1.98
CA SER A 432 12.55 -11.81 3.33
C SER A 432 12.32 -10.75 4.41
N ASP A 433 12.22 -11.19 5.66
CA ASP A 433 12.16 -10.29 6.81
C ASP A 433 13.40 -9.36 6.88
N ASP A 434 14.60 -9.94 6.71
CA ASP A 434 15.87 -9.18 6.63
C ASP A 434 15.89 -8.16 5.49
N GLU A 435 15.35 -8.51 4.30
CA GLU A 435 15.32 -7.63 3.14
C GLU A 435 14.41 -6.41 3.35
N VAL A 436 13.26 -6.60 4.01
CA VAL A 436 12.36 -5.50 4.38
C VAL A 436 13.02 -4.60 5.42
N SER A 437 13.58 -5.17 6.50
CA SER A 437 14.34 -4.45 7.54
C SER A 437 15.50 -3.64 6.96
N ALA A 438 16.29 -4.23 6.07
CA ALA A 438 17.41 -3.56 5.42
C ALA A 438 16.96 -2.40 4.52
N MET A 439 15.80 -2.50 3.85
CA MET A 439 15.27 -1.41 3.05
C MET A 439 14.66 -0.28 3.89
N GLN A 440 13.98 -0.59 5.01
CA GLN A 440 13.53 0.45 5.95
C GLN A 440 14.72 1.23 6.51
N ALA A 441 15.77 0.54 6.96
CA ALA A 441 17.01 1.16 7.44
C ALA A 441 17.73 1.99 6.36
N LYS A 442 17.77 1.50 5.10
CA LYS A 442 18.33 2.23 3.95
C LYS A 442 17.55 3.53 3.68
N LEU A 443 16.22 3.50 3.70
CA LEU A 443 15.38 4.68 3.47
C LEU A 443 15.47 5.68 4.64
N LEU A 444 15.60 5.20 5.87
CA LEU A 444 15.76 6.02 7.08
C LEU A 444 17.14 6.70 7.14
N SER A 445 18.16 6.14 6.48
CA SER A 445 19.48 6.76 6.31
C SER A 445 19.54 7.82 5.18
N TRP A 446 18.44 8.07 4.47
CA TRP A 446 18.35 9.02 3.37
C TRP A 446 17.64 10.31 3.79
N ASP A 447 18.27 11.45 3.48
CA ASP A 447 17.61 12.74 3.53
C ASP A 447 16.44 12.81 2.51
N PHE A 448 15.61 13.85 2.62
CA PHE A 448 14.45 14.00 1.74
C PHE A 448 14.86 14.10 0.26
N GLU A 449 15.94 14.80 -0.06
CA GLU A 449 16.34 15.00 -1.46
C GLU A 449 16.84 13.70 -2.11
N SER A 450 17.54 12.84 -1.35
CA SER A 450 17.92 11.49 -1.78
C SER A 450 16.71 10.57 -1.95
N ARG A 451 15.70 10.69 -1.09
CA ARG A 451 14.40 10.01 -1.26
C ARG A 451 13.67 10.52 -2.51
N ALA A 452 13.63 11.83 -2.74
CA ALA A 452 12.96 12.46 -3.88
C ALA A 452 13.63 12.13 -5.22
N ALA A 453 14.96 12.03 -5.25
CA ALA A 453 15.75 11.67 -6.42
C ALA A 453 15.63 10.18 -6.80
N ASN A 454 15.10 9.31 -5.94
CA ASN A 454 14.98 7.88 -6.23
C ASN A 454 13.88 7.60 -7.29
N PRO A 455 14.19 6.92 -8.43
CA PRO A 455 13.22 6.68 -9.51
C PRO A 455 11.99 5.83 -9.19
N CYS A 456 11.97 5.15 -8.03
CA CYS A 456 10.80 4.41 -7.55
C CYS A 456 9.96 5.17 -6.52
N ILE A 457 10.51 6.22 -5.89
CA ILE A 457 9.81 7.06 -4.92
C ILE A 457 9.27 8.32 -5.62
N GLY A 458 10.16 9.16 -6.13
CA GLY A 458 9.85 10.49 -6.68
C GLY A 458 9.54 11.54 -5.60
N PRO A 459 9.59 12.85 -5.95
CA PRO A 459 9.39 13.94 -4.99
C PRO A 459 8.03 13.88 -4.31
N ASP A 460 6.97 13.55 -5.07
CA ASP A 460 5.57 13.51 -4.62
C ASP A 460 5.26 12.46 -3.54
N ARG A 461 6.24 11.62 -3.15
CA ARG A 461 6.11 10.59 -2.10
C ARG A 461 7.32 10.50 -1.16
N ALA A 462 8.32 11.38 -1.30
CA ALA A 462 9.55 11.33 -0.50
C ALA A 462 9.34 11.67 0.99
N ASP A 463 8.32 12.47 1.28
CA ASP A 463 7.75 12.72 2.59
C ASP A 463 6.95 11.53 3.12
N LEU A 464 6.09 10.94 2.29
CA LEU A 464 5.16 9.88 2.69
C LEU A 464 5.81 8.50 2.91
N VAL A 465 6.98 8.24 2.31
CA VAL A 465 7.56 6.88 2.23
C VAL A 465 7.94 6.30 3.60
N LEU A 466 8.43 7.12 4.54
CA LEU A 466 8.85 6.65 5.86
C LEU A 466 7.66 6.40 6.80
N ALA A 467 6.60 7.20 6.70
CA ALA A 467 5.33 6.93 7.37
C ALA A 467 4.72 5.58 6.93
N GLY A 468 4.77 5.27 5.63
CA GLY A 468 4.39 3.94 5.14
C GLY A 468 5.29 2.82 5.68
N CYS A 469 6.60 3.05 5.76
CA CYS A 469 7.53 2.08 6.34
C CYS A 469 7.29 1.81 7.83
N ALA A 470 6.77 2.80 8.57
CA ALA A 470 6.40 2.65 9.99
C ALA A 470 5.10 1.86 10.17
N ILE A 471 4.08 2.10 9.33
CA ILE A 471 2.84 1.29 9.33
C ILE A 471 3.16 -0.18 9.01
N LEU A 472 4.00 -0.42 7.99
CA LEU A 472 4.49 -1.75 7.63
C LEU A 472 5.23 -2.43 8.80
N GLU A 473 6.03 -1.67 9.55
CA GLU A 473 6.80 -2.20 10.68
C GLU A 473 5.90 -2.64 11.83
N ALA A 474 4.92 -1.81 12.23
CA ALA A 474 3.95 -2.16 13.26
C ALA A 474 3.16 -3.44 12.89
N ILE A 475 2.78 -3.59 11.61
CA ILE A 475 2.13 -4.79 11.09
C ILE A 475 3.05 -6.01 11.16
N ARG A 476 4.34 -5.89 10.79
CA ARG A 476 5.32 -6.99 10.89
C ARG A 476 5.58 -7.42 12.34
N ARG A 477 5.64 -6.48 13.27
CA ARG A 477 5.78 -6.77 14.71
C ARG A 477 4.55 -7.48 15.29
N ARG A 478 3.35 -7.10 14.83
CA ARG A 478 2.07 -7.75 15.22
C ARG A 478 1.90 -9.15 14.59
N TRP A 479 2.40 -9.38 13.38
CA TRP A 479 2.39 -10.69 12.71
C TRP A 479 3.75 -11.04 12.09
N PRO A 480 4.74 -11.50 12.89
CA PRO A 480 6.05 -11.86 12.40
C PRO A 480 5.97 -12.92 11.29
N SER A 481 6.77 -12.76 10.23
CA SER A 481 6.78 -13.68 9.10
C SER A 481 8.16 -13.71 8.46
N PRO A 482 8.74 -14.88 8.13
CA PRO A 482 10.07 -14.95 7.51
C PRO A 482 10.13 -14.34 6.11
N ARG A 483 8.98 -14.02 5.51
CA ARG A 483 8.86 -13.36 4.20
C ARG A 483 7.51 -12.66 4.04
N MET A 484 7.51 -11.50 3.40
CA MET A 484 6.32 -10.79 2.92
C MET A 484 6.17 -10.99 1.41
N ARG A 485 4.93 -11.10 0.92
CA ARG A 485 4.61 -11.01 -0.50
C ARG A 485 4.13 -9.60 -0.86
N VAL A 486 4.64 -9.08 -1.96
CA VAL A 486 4.26 -7.75 -2.49
C VAL A 486 3.18 -7.92 -3.55
N ALA A 487 2.13 -7.11 -3.48
CA ALA A 487 1.09 -7.02 -4.52
C ALA A 487 1.08 -5.62 -5.13
N ASP A 488 1.07 -5.55 -6.47
CA ASP A 488 0.59 -4.36 -7.20
C ASP A 488 -0.84 -4.69 -7.66
N ARG A 489 -1.72 -5.00 -6.69
CA ARG A 489 -3.12 -5.40 -6.90
C ARG A 489 -3.93 -5.03 -5.67
N GLY A 490 -4.96 -4.22 -5.81
CA GLY A 490 -5.79 -3.79 -4.67
C GLY A 490 -7.23 -3.60 -5.07
N LEU A 491 -7.86 -2.55 -4.54
CA LEU A 491 -9.26 -2.17 -4.76
C LEU A 491 -9.72 -2.31 -6.23
N ARG A 492 -8.99 -1.73 -7.20
CA ARG A 492 -9.34 -1.80 -8.64
C ARG A 492 -9.34 -3.22 -9.18
N GLU A 493 -8.30 -4.00 -8.89
CA GLU A 493 -8.23 -5.41 -9.29
C GLU A 493 -9.31 -6.25 -8.60
N GLY A 494 -9.70 -5.90 -7.38
CA GLY A 494 -10.88 -6.44 -6.69
C GLY A 494 -12.18 -6.13 -7.41
N LEU A 495 -12.45 -4.85 -7.69
CA LEU A 495 -13.65 -4.38 -8.40
C LEU A 495 -13.81 -5.06 -9.76
N LEU A 496 -12.73 -5.14 -10.56
CA LEU A 496 -12.73 -5.86 -11.84
C LEU A 496 -13.03 -7.35 -11.63
N THR A 497 -12.41 -7.99 -10.63
CA THR A 497 -12.58 -9.42 -10.36
C THR A 497 -14.01 -9.76 -9.92
N ASP A 498 -14.58 -8.99 -9.00
CA ASP A 498 -15.95 -9.20 -8.53
C ASP A 498 -16.98 -8.93 -9.65
N MET A 499 -16.85 -7.83 -10.41
CA MET A 499 -17.71 -7.58 -11.57
C MET A 499 -17.66 -8.71 -12.61
N MET A 500 -16.46 -9.14 -13.03
CA MET A 500 -16.29 -10.22 -14.01
C MET A 500 -16.82 -11.57 -13.46
N ALA A 501 -16.74 -11.80 -12.15
CA ALA A 501 -17.26 -13.01 -11.51
C ALA A 501 -18.80 -13.00 -11.33
N ASP A 502 -19.39 -11.83 -11.09
CA ASP A 502 -20.85 -11.61 -11.03
C ASP A 502 -21.49 -11.80 -12.40
N ASP A 503 -21.00 -11.07 -13.42
CA ASP A 503 -21.37 -11.20 -14.83
C ASP A 503 -21.08 -12.61 -15.39
N GLY A 504 -20.26 -13.39 -14.68
CA GLY A 504 -20.07 -14.80 -14.93
C GLY A 504 -19.16 -15.12 -16.12
N VAL A 505 -18.35 -14.17 -16.60
CA VAL A 505 -17.51 -14.31 -17.81
C VAL A 505 -16.54 -15.49 -17.74
N TRP A 506 -16.18 -15.92 -16.53
CA TRP A 506 -15.30 -17.06 -16.25
C TRP A 506 -16.02 -18.37 -15.98
N ARG A 507 -17.36 -18.39 -15.94
CA ARG A 507 -18.15 -19.62 -15.78
C ARG A 507 -18.00 -20.45 -17.06
N ARG A 508 -17.32 -21.60 -16.97
CA ARG A 508 -17.12 -22.51 -18.12
C ARG A 508 -18.45 -22.83 -18.79
N ASN A 509 -18.57 -22.39 -20.05
CA ASN A 509 -19.83 -22.39 -20.78
C ASN A 509 -20.21 -23.81 -21.27
N ARG A 510 -20.75 -24.63 -20.36
CA ARG A 510 -21.23 -25.99 -20.66
C ARG A 510 -22.37 -26.03 -21.69
N ASN A 511 -23.13 -24.94 -21.86
CA ASN A 511 -24.40 -24.96 -22.59
C ASN A 511 -24.33 -24.40 -24.03
N ARG A 512 -23.31 -23.63 -24.43
CA ARG A 512 -23.19 -23.10 -25.82
C ARG A 512 -23.00 -24.15 -26.93
N ARG A 513 -22.95 -25.46 -26.62
CA ARG A 513 -23.05 -26.55 -27.60
C ARG A 513 -24.47 -27.11 -27.80
N GLY A 514 -25.47 -26.69 -27.00
CA GLY A 514 -26.83 -27.26 -27.04
C GLY A 514 -27.80 -26.57 -28.02
N GLN A 515 -27.59 -25.29 -28.35
CA GLN A 515 -28.53 -24.49 -29.16
C GLN A 515 -27.95 -24.12 -30.52
N ARG A 516 -27.68 -25.12 -31.36
CA ARG A 516 -27.47 -24.91 -32.81
C ARG A 516 -27.78 -26.16 -33.66
N ALA A 517 -28.86 -26.87 -33.32
CA ALA A 517 -29.33 -28.05 -34.06
C ALA A 517 -30.83 -28.35 -33.83
N ARG A 518 -31.71 -27.49 -34.36
CA ARG A 518 -33.05 -27.80 -34.89
C ARG A 518 -33.61 -26.56 -35.57
#